data_AF-A0A352S4I1-F1
#
_entry.id   AF-A0A352S4I1-F1
#
_cell.length_a   1.000
_cell.length_b   1.000
_cell.length_c   1.000
_cell.angle_alpha   90.00
_cell.angle_beta   90.00
_cell.angle_gamma   90.00
#
_symmetry.space_group_name_H-M   'P 1'
#
loop_
_entity.id
_entity.type
_entity.pdbx_description
1 polymer ?
#
loop_
_entity_poly.entity_id
_entity_poly.type
_entity_poly.pdbx_seq_one_letter_code
_entity_poly.pdbx_strand_id
1 'polypeptide(L)'
;MRRQRRPHPCPLLSRRQSSGAATLPIPGWLLTYRKEWLAPDVIAGLTAAAVVIPKALAYATIAGLPVEVGLYTVFAPMLIYALLGSSRTLSVSTTTTLAILVAAAFRHVGPSPSAETLITASATLTFLVGAVLLVAR
;
A
#
# COMPACT_ATOMS: atom_id res chain seq x y z
N MET A 1 1.25 52.24 11.92
CA MET A 1 2.67 51.82 12.07
C MET A 1 2.74 50.29 12.12
N ARG A 2 3.24 49.68 11.05
CA ARG A 2 3.25 48.22 10.76
C ARG A 2 4.07 47.44 11.80
N ARG A 3 3.44 46.52 12.54
CA ARG A 3 4.15 45.45 13.26
C ARG A 3 4.68 44.44 12.24
N GLN A 4 6.00 44.44 12.08
CA GLN A 4 6.77 43.46 11.31
C GLN A 4 6.45 42.03 11.78
N ARG A 5 5.72 41.27 10.97
CA ARG A 5 5.70 39.80 11.07
C ARG A 5 7.07 39.30 10.63
N ARG A 6 7.87 38.84 11.59
CA ARG A 6 9.12 38.12 11.31
C ARG A 6 8.77 36.85 10.50
N PRO A 7 9.46 36.56 9.38
CA PRO A 7 9.31 35.27 8.73
C PRO A 7 9.87 34.19 9.67
N HIS A 8 9.05 33.20 9.99
CA HIS A 8 9.50 31.98 10.63
C HIS A 8 10.57 31.33 9.73
N PRO A 9 11.77 31.01 10.23
CA PRO A 9 12.71 30.20 9.48
C PRO A 9 12.05 28.83 9.26
N CYS A 10 11.64 28.58 8.02
CA CYS A 10 11.16 27.29 7.56
C CYS A 10 12.34 26.33 7.66
N PRO A 11 12.29 25.27 8.50
CA PRO A 11 13.32 24.25 8.50
C PRO A 11 13.07 23.33 7.30
N LEU A 12 13.33 23.88 6.11
CA LEU A 12 13.72 23.11 4.94
C LEU A 12 15.12 22.56 5.24
N LEU A 13 15.19 21.52 6.06
CA LEU A 13 16.41 20.79 6.30
C LEU A 13 16.20 19.29 6.05
N SER A 14 16.75 18.87 4.92
CA SER A 14 17.51 17.63 4.83
C SER A 14 16.73 16.36 5.15
N ARG A 15 15.75 16.03 4.30
CA ARG A 15 15.37 14.63 4.09
C ARG A 15 16.51 13.97 3.31
N ARG A 16 17.53 13.53 4.05
CA ARG A 16 18.66 12.75 3.55
C ARG A 16 18.09 11.46 2.98
N GLN A 17 17.79 11.46 1.69
CA GLN A 17 17.42 10.27 0.94
C GLN A 17 18.68 9.42 0.87
N SER A 18 18.82 8.46 1.79
CA SER A 18 19.89 7.46 1.74
C SER A 18 19.59 6.51 0.57
N SER A 19 20.03 6.91 -0.62
CA SER A 19 20.26 6.02 -1.75
C SER A 19 21.32 4.99 -1.37
N GLY A 20 21.03 3.73 -1.69
CA GLY A 20 22.02 2.71 -2.01
C GLY A 20 22.91 2.23 -0.86
N ALA A 21 22.46 1.22 -0.13
CA ALA A 21 23.35 0.17 0.38
C ALA A 21 22.52 -1.11 0.59
N ALA A 22 22.58 -2.01 -0.40
CA ALA A 22 22.13 -3.38 -0.24
C ALA A 22 23.11 -4.10 0.69
N THR A 23 22.66 -4.60 1.86
CA THR A 23 23.27 -5.83 2.44
C THR A 23 22.50 -6.53 3.55
N LEU A 24 21.35 -6.05 4.04
CA LEU A 24 20.45 -6.87 4.86
C LEU A 24 18.98 -6.48 4.56
N PRO A 25 18.06 -7.44 4.33
CA PRO A 25 16.62 -7.15 4.18
C PRO A 25 15.97 -6.83 5.53
N ILE A 26 16.72 -6.19 6.43
CA ILE A 26 16.22 -5.73 7.71
C ILE A 26 15.95 -4.25 7.54
N PRO A 27 14.69 -3.82 7.64
CA PRO A 27 14.38 -2.41 7.55
C PRO A 27 15.14 -1.63 8.62
N GLY A 28 15.88 -0.58 8.23
CA GLY A 28 16.68 0.21 9.17
C GLY A 28 15.86 0.83 10.31
N TRP A 29 14.54 0.97 10.14
CA TRP A 29 13.63 1.41 11.20
C TRP A 29 13.48 0.40 12.34
N LEU A 30 13.66 -0.91 12.06
CA LEU A 30 13.54 -1.97 13.05
C LEU A 30 14.69 -1.93 14.06
N LEU A 31 15.90 -1.57 13.63
CA LEU A 31 17.08 -1.42 14.48
C LEU A 31 16.98 -0.22 15.44
N THR A 32 16.19 0.79 15.09
CA THR A 32 15.95 1.99 15.92
C THR A 32 14.61 1.94 16.68
N TYR A 33 13.91 0.80 16.67
CA TYR A 33 12.56 0.71 17.21
C TYR A 33 12.55 0.73 18.74
N ARG A 34 11.84 1.69 19.33
CA ARG A 34 11.69 1.82 20.78
C ARG A 34 10.44 1.09 21.26
N LYS A 35 10.54 0.31 22.34
CA LYS A 35 9.42 -0.43 22.94
C LYS A 35 8.23 0.46 23.33
N GLU A 36 8.50 1.72 23.65
CA GLU A 36 7.49 2.75 23.97
C GLU A 36 6.55 3.05 22.79
N TRP A 37 6.94 2.75 21.56
CA TRP A 37 6.11 2.97 20.38
C TRP A 37 5.16 1.80 20.09
N LEU A 38 5.33 0.66 20.74
CA LEU A 38 4.52 -0.53 20.47
C LEU A 38 3.04 -0.31 20.80
N ALA A 39 2.75 0.26 21.97
CA ALA A 39 1.37 0.53 22.39
C ALA A 39 0.63 1.50 21.44
N PRO A 40 1.16 2.69 21.12
CA PRO A 40 0.49 3.58 20.17
C PRO A 40 0.44 3.00 18.74
N ASP A 41 1.46 2.26 18.30
CA ASP A 41 1.46 1.64 16.96
C ASP A 41 0.40 0.53 16.85
N VAL A 42 0.17 -0.26 17.91
CA VAL A 42 -0.89 -1.29 17.93
C VAL A 42 -2.28 -0.66 17.84
N ILE A 43 -2.53 0.42 18.59
CA ILE A 43 -3.81 1.14 18.53
C ILE A 43 -4.02 1.77 17.15
N ALA A 44 -2.97 2.39 16.59
CA ALA A 44 -3.01 2.96 15.24
C ALA A 44 -3.23 1.86 14.17
N GLY A 45 -2.60 0.69 14.32
CA GLY A 45 -2.78 -0.45 13.44
C GLY A 45 -4.20 -1.01 13.49
N LEU A 46 -4.77 -1.18 14.68
CA LEU A 46 -6.13 -1.68 14.86
C LEU A 46 -7.17 -0.72 14.29
N THR A 47 -7.02 0.58 14.54
CA THR A 47 -7.91 1.62 13.98
C THR A 47 -7.80 1.68 12.45
N ALA A 48 -6.59 1.58 11.90
CA ALA A 48 -6.40 1.50 10.45
C ALA A 48 -7.05 0.24 9.86
N ALA A 49 -6.87 -0.93 10.49
CA ALA A 49 -7.46 -2.19 10.05
C ALA A 49 -9.00 -2.12 10.02
N ALA A 50 -9.61 -1.53 11.06
CA ALA A 50 -11.06 -1.36 11.14
C ALA A 50 -11.64 -0.55 9.96
N VAL A 51 -10.88 0.40 9.41
CA VAL A 51 -11.29 1.20 8.24
C VAL A 51 -10.94 0.50 6.92
N VAL A 52 -9.76 -0.12 6.86
CA VAL A 52 -9.21 -0.63 5.60
C VAL A 52 -9.90 -1.94 5.17
N ILE A 53 -10.27 -2.80 6.12
CA ILE A 53 -10.98 -4.07 5.83
C ILE A 53 -12.28 -3.82 5.06
N PRO A 54 -13.27 -3.05 5.58
CA PRO A 54 -14.52 -2.82 4.86
C PRO A 54 -14.29 -2.07 3.53
N LYS A 55 -13.32 -1.15 3.49
CA LYS A 55 -12.93 -0.45 2.26
C LYS A 55 -12.44 -1.41 1.18
N ALA A 56 -11.58 -2.37 1.53
CA ALA A 56 -11.04 -3.35 0.59
C ALA A 56 -12.11 -4.31 0.08
N LEU A 57 -13.05 -4.73 0.94
CA LEU A 57 -14.21 -5.53 0.55
C LEU A 57 -15.08 -4.79 -0.47
N ALA A 58 -15.36 -3.50 -0.24
CA ALA A 58 -16.11 -2.67 -1.18
C ALA A 58 -15.37 -2.47 -2.52
N TYR A 59 -14.04 -2.40 -2.50
CA TYR A 59 -13.26 -2.27 -3.74
C TYR A 59 -13.22 -3.57 -4.54
N ALA A 60 -13.23 -4.73 -3.89
CA ALA A 60 -13.35 -6.01 -4.59
C ALA A 60 -14.69 -6.11 -5.34
N THR A 61 -15.79 -5.66 -4.74
CA THR A 61 -17.10 -5.66 -5.41
C THR A 61 -17.15 -4.67 -6.58
N ILE A 62 -16.52 -3.50 -6.46
CA ILE A 62 -16.37 -2.55 -7.58
C ILE A 62 -15.54 -3.17 -8.72
N ALA A 63 -14.52 -3.95 -8.39
CA ALA A 63 -13.69 -4.67 -9.37
C ALA A 63 -14.43 -5.85 -10.04
N GLY A 64 -15.62 -6.22 -9.56
CA GLY A 64 -16.35 -7.40 -10.04
C GLY A 64 -15.77 -8.73 -9.56
N LEU A 65 -14.97 -8.71 -8.47
CA LEU A 65 -14.33 -9.90 -7.89
C LEU A 65 -15.10 -10.43 -6.68
N PRO A 66 -14.91 -11.71 -6.32
CA PRO A 66 -15.33 -12.22 -5.01
C PRO A 66 -14.74 -11.39 -3.87
N VAL A 67 -15.51 -11.18 -2.80
CA VAL A 67 -15.16 -10.27 -1.70
C VAL A 67 -13.90 -10.72 -0.94
N GLU A 68 -13.64 -12.02 -0.92
CA GLU A 68 -12.48 -12.66 -0.30
C GLU A 68 -11.17 -12.17 -0.94
N VAL A 69 -11.19 -11.83 -2.23
CA VAL A 69 -10.04 -11.24 -2.93
C VAL A 69 -9.68 -9.88 -2.34
N GLY A 70 -10.66 -9.12 -1.86
CA GLY A 70 -10.43 -7.86 -1.14
C GLY A 70 -9.57 -8.05 0.12
N LEU A 71 -9.78 -9.15 0.85
CA LEU A 71 -8.99 -9.47 2.04
C LEU A 71 -7.54 -9.84 1.69
N TYR A 72 -7.35 -10.63 0.63
CA TYR A 72 -6.01 -10.99 0.16
C TYR A 72 -5.22 -9.76 -0.32
N THR A 73 -5.88 -8.86 -1.04
CA THR A 73 -5.23 -7.65 -1.59
C THR A 73 -4.88 -6.61 -0.55
N VAL A 74 -5.47 -6.63 0.64
CA VAL A 74 -5.01 -5.75 1.73
C VAL A 74 -3.97 -6.43 2.61
N PHE A 75 -4.18 -7.70 2.96
CA PHE A 75 -3.33 -8.38 3.94
C PHE A 75 -1.95 -8.71 3.37
N ALA A 76 -1.87 -9.29 2.17
CA ALA A 76 -0.62 -9.72 1.58
C ALA A 76 0.37 -8.56 1.34
N PRO A 77 0.02 -7.45 0.66
CA PRO A 77 0.96 -6.36 0.44
C PRO A 77 1.29 -5.61 1.74
N MET A 78 0.39 -5.53 2.72
CA MET A 78 0.73 -4.97 4.04
C MET A 78 1.79 -5.82 4.75
N LEU A 79 1.64 -7.14 4.74
CA LEU A 79 2.61 -8.05 5.35
C LEU A 79 3.97 -7.98 4.62
N ILE A 80 3.94 -8.01 3.28
CA ILE A 80 5.15 -7.89 2.45
C ILE A 80 5.84 -6.54 2.70
N TYR A 81 5.08 -5.43 2.74
CA TYR A 81 5.63 -4.11 3.02
C TYR A 81 6.14 -3.97 4.47
N ALA A 82 5.51 -4.61 5.45
CA ALA A 82 6.01 -4.60 6.82
C ALA A 82 7.39 -5.27 6.93
N LEU A 83 7.65 -6.31 6.14
CA LEU A 83 8.93 -7.03 6.14
C LEU A 83 10.01 -6.35 5.29
N LEU A 84 9.64 -5.81 4.13
CA LEU A 84 10.60 -5.28 3.13
C LEU A 84 10.62 -3.75 3.03
N GLY A 85 9.68 -3.06 3.69
CA GLY A 85 9.43 -1.64 3.53
C GLY A 85 10.49 -0.76 4.18
N SER A 86 10.89 0.28 3.47
CA SER A 86 11.90 1.24 3.92
C SER A 86 11.35 2.32 4.86
N SER A 87 10.03 2.51 4.94
CA SER A 87 9.40 3.59 5.72
C SER A 87 8.38 3.05 6.71
N ARG A 88 8.49 3.47 7.98
CA ARG A 88 7.59 3.07 9.08
C ARG A 88 6.17 3.61 8.94
N THR A 89 6.00 4.78 8.33
CA THR A 89 4.72 5.50 8.30
C THR A 89 3.95 5.35 6.99
N LEU A 90 4.51 4.67 5.99
CA LEU A 90 3.87 4.51 4.70
C LEU A 90 2.93 3.30 4.77
N SER A 91 1.65 3.55 4.53
CA SER A 91 0.63 2.51 4.45
C SER A 91 0.30 2.24 3.00
N VAL A 92 0.54 1.01 2.54
CA VAL A 92 0.16 0.55 1.20
C VAL A 92 -1.21 -0.13 1.30
N SER A 93 -2.14 0.27 0.45
CA SER A 93 -3.50 -0.27 0.42
C SER A 93 -4.15 -0.04 -0.94
N THR A 94 -5.23 -0.77 -1.21
CA THR A 94 -6.06 -0.59 -2.41
C THR A 94 -6.80 0.75 -2.38
N THR A 95 -7.02 1.33 -3.56
CA THR A 95 -7.77 2.57 -3.79
C THR A 95 -8.90 2.33 -4.80
N THR A 96 -9.91 3.20 -4.80
CA THR A 96 -11.02 3.13 -5.77
C THR A 96 -10.52 3.16 -7.21
N THR A 97 -9.50 3.96 -7.51
CA THR A 97 -8.91 4.05 -8.85
C THR A 97 -8.38 2.71 -9.32
N LEU A 98 -7.67 1.97 -8.46
CA LEU A 98 -7.18 0.64 -8.80
C LEU A 98 -8.32 -0.35 -9.06
N ALA A 99 -9.38 -0.31 -8.24
CA ALA A 99 -10.55 -1.17 -8.44
C ALA A 99 -11.24 -0.94 -9.80
N ILE A 100 -11.41 0.33 -10.19
CA ILE A 100 -12.01 0.70 -11.48
C ILE A 100 -11.10 0.26 -12.65
N LEU A 101 -9.78 0.44 -12.53
CA LEU A 101 -8.84 0.02 -13.57
C LEU A 101 -8.84 -1.51 -13.75
N VAL A 102 -8.90 -2.27 -12.66
CA VAL A 102 -9.00 -3.73 -12.70
C VAL A 102 -10.33 -4.17 -13.32
N ALA A 103 -11.46 -3.57 -12.92
CA ALA A 103 -12.76 -3.82 -13.56
C ALA A 103 -12.71 -3.51 -15.06
N ALA A 104 -12.08 -2.39 -15.45
CA ALA A 104 -11.92 -2.02 -16.84
C ALA A 104 -11.07 -3.02 -17.62
N ALA A 105 -10.00 -3.56 -17.01
CA ALA A 105 -9.17 -4.59 -17.60
C ALA A 105 -9.94 -5.90 -17.81
N PHE A 106 -10.83 -6.29 -16.89
CA PHE A 106 -11.62 -7.52 -17.03
C PHE A 106 -12.60 -7.51 -18.19
N ARG A 107 -13.02 -6.34 -18.67
CA ARG A 107 -13.83 -6.27 -19.90
C ARG A 107 -13.13 -6.85 -21.12
N HIS A 108 -11.80 -6.95 -21.10
CA HIS A 108 -11.01 -7.53 -22.19
C HIS A 108 -10.80 -9.04 -22.06
N VAL A 109 -11.25 -9.67 -20.96
CA VAL A 109 -11.12 -11.12 -20.73
C VAL A 109 -12.17 -11.92 -21.52
N GLY A 110 -13.34 -11.33 -21.78
CA GLY A 110 -14.41 -11.95 -22.55
C GLY A 110 -15.80 -11.65 -21.98
N PRO A 111 -16.88 -12.06 -22.68
CA PRO A 111 -18.24 -11.91 -22.18
C PRO A 111 -18.48 -12.84 -20.98
N SER A 112 -18.96 -12.28 -19.86
CA SER A 112 -19.35 -13.01 -18.63
C SER A 112 -18.33 -14.06 -18.16
N PRO A 113 -17.11 -13.64 -17.77
CA PRO A 113 -16.09 -14.57 -17.31
C PRO A 113 -16.52 -15.29 -16.03
N SER A 114 -16.16 -16.57 -15.92
CA SER A 114 -16.35 -17.34 -14.69
C SER A 114 -15.51 -16.78 -13.55
N ALA A 115 -15.88 -17.10 -12.30
CA ALA A 115 -15.11 -16.67 -11.12
C ALA A 115 -13.65 -17.17 -11.16
N GLU A 116 -13.41 -18.39 -11.64
CA GLU A 116 -12.07 -18.94 -11.81
C GLU A 116 -11.24 -18.12 -12.81
N THR A 117 -11.84 -17.78 -13.96
CA THR A 117 -11.19 -16.97 -14.99
C THR A 117 -10.81 -15.58 -14.45
N LEU A 118 -11.68 -14.96 -13.65
CA LEU A 118 -11.40 -13.66 -13.01
C LEU A 118 -10.26 -13.75 -11.99
N ILE A 119 -10.21 -14.82 -11.20
CA ILE A 119 -9.10 -15.06 -10.26
C ILE A 119 -7.78 -15.20 -11.02
N THR A 120 -7.72 -16.05 -12.05
CA THR A 120 -6.52 -16.23 -12.86
C THR A 120 -6.10 -14.94 -13.59
N ALA A 121 -7.06 -14.19 -14.13
CA ALA A 121 -6.81 -12.91 -14.78
C ALA A 121 -6.25 -11.88 -13.79
N SER A 122 -6.83 -11.79 -12.58
CA SER A 122 -6.36 -10.88 -11.52
C SER A 122 -4.95 -11.23 -11.04
N ALA A 123 -4.62 -12.53 -10.93
CA ALA A 123 -3.30 -13.00 -10.56
C ALA A 123 -2.26 -12.68 -11.64
N THR A 124 -2.59 -12.94 -12.90
CA THR A 124 -1.72 -12.64 -14.05
C THR A 124 -1.49 -11.14 -14.18
N LEU A 125 -2.54 -10.32 -14.05
CA LEU A 125 -2.45 -8.87 -14.08
C LEU A 125 -1.56 -8.35 -12.94
N THR A 126 -1.78 -8.85 -11.71
CA THR A 126 -0.97 -8.48 -10.54
C THR A 126 0.50 -8.84 -10.73
N PHE A 127 0.78 -10.03 -11.25
CA PHE A 127 2.12 -10.49 -11.54
C PHE A 127 2.81 -9.61 -12.60
N LEU A 128 2.12 -9.30 -13.70
CA LEU A 128 2.65 -8.44 -14.75
C LEU A 128 2.91 -7.01 -14.26
N VAL A 129 1.98 -6.42 -13.50
CA VAL A 129 2.17 -5.09 -12.90
C VAL A 129 3.37 -5.12 -11.95
N GLY A 130 3.50 -6.15 -11.12
CA GLY A 130 4.65 -6.33 -10.24
C GLY A 130 5.98 -6.44 -11.01
N ALA A 131 6.01 -7.22 -12.10
CA ALA A 131 7.18 -7.38 -12.95
C ALA A 131 7.57 -6.05 -13.63
N VAL A 132 6.59 -5.32 -14.19
CA VAL A 132 6.83 -4.00 -14.80
C VAL A 132 7.36 -3.01 -13.76
N LEU A 133 6.78 -2.98 -12.56
CA LEU A 133 7.26 -2.10 -11.48
C LEU A 133 8.67 -2.48 -10.99
N LEU A 134 9.05 -3.77 -11.04
CA LEU A 134 10.39 -4.21 -10.71
C LEU A 134 11.41 -3.81 -11.78
N VAL A 135 11.05 -3.91 -13.06
CA VAL A 135 11.90 -3.49 -14.20
C VAL A 135 12.05 -1.97 -14.27
N ALA A 136 11.00 -1.23 -13.92
CA ALA A 136 11.00 0.23 -13.91
C ALA A 136 11.68 0.84 -12.66
N ARG A 137 12.02 0.00 -11.66
CA ARG A 137 12.68 0.39 -10.42
C ARG A 137 14.14 0.79 -10.63
#